data_AF-A0A6P7MGI3-F1
#
_entry.id   AF-A0A6P7MGI3-F1
#
_cell.length_a   1.000
_cell.length_b   1.000
_cell.length_c   1.000
_cell.angle_alpha   90.00
_cell.angle_beta   90.00
_cell.angle_gamma   90.00
#
_symmetry.space_group_name_H-M   'P 1'
#
loop_
_entity.id
_entity.type
_entity.pdbx_description
1 polymer ?
#
loop_
_entity_poly.entity_id
_entity_poly.type
_entity_poly.pdbx_seq_one_letter_code
_entity_poly.pdbx_strand_id
1 'polypeptide(L)'
;MKDLSRKALCIGQTQFHDQYFDTPEFDLTLRDTWLRKREGCWELKCPTAPLGEQCEAAALCTRYKEITSLADIQLRVQEVIKDRDTETSASLLDERWLSKMNLVCFAEFTTVRRSYRLQQEGVKIDLDQADFDYSVGEVEVIVPEGGDVQSALERIEQAAQKLGLNGDKRIEGKMDVYLKKHHPQHYMKLVSEHIL
;
A
#
# COMPACT_ATOMS: atom_id res chain seq x y z
N MET A 1 15.41 16.99 -5.95
CA MET A 1 16.39 15.89 -5.81
C MET A 1 17.77 16.30 -5.24
N LYS A 2 18.34 17.50 -5.53
CA LYS A 2 19.66 17.94 -5.01
C LYS A 2 19.75 18.17 -3.48
N ASP A 3 18.61 18.29 -2.78
CA ASP A 3 18.58 18.56 -1.33
C ASP A 3 18.48 17.28 -0.46
N LEU A 4 17.93 16.19 -1.02
CA LEU A 4 17.79 14.91 -0.29
C LEU A 4 19.17 14.33 0.09
N SER A 5 20.17 14.47 -0.78
CA SER A 5 21.53 13.93 -0.55
C SER A 5 22.29 14.63 0.59
N ARG A 6 21.81 15.79 1.08
CA ARG A 6 22.42 16.49 2.23
C ARG A 6 21.69 16.21 3.55
N LYS A 7 20.43 15.78 3.49
CA LYS A 7 19.54 15.63 4.65
C LYS A 7 19.16 14.17 4.94
N ALA A 8 19.36 13.26 3.99
CA ALA A 8 18.95 11.87 4.08
C ALA A 8 20.09 10.91 3.71
N LEU A 9 20.21 9.83 4.48
CA LEU A 9 21.17 8.75 4.20
C LEU A 9 20.58 7.82 3.14
N CYS A 10 21.30 7.58 2.04
CA CYS A 10 20.92 6.55 1.07
C CYS A 10 21.07 5.16 1.71
N ILE A 11 20.00 4.40 1.76
CA ILE A 11 19.96 3.03 2.31
C ILE A 11 20.30 2.01 1.23
N GLY A 12 19.89 2.27 0.00
CA GLY A 12 20.22 1.40 -1.14
C GLY A 12 19.23 1.54 -2.29
N GLN A 13 19.40 0.66 -3.27
CA GLN A 13 18.51 0.52 -4.40
C GLN A 13 18.11 -0.96 -4.53
N THR A 14 16.82 -1.20 -4.75
CA THR A 14 16.26 -2.54 -4.97
C THR A 14 15.38 -2.53 -6.21
N GLN A 15 15.16 -3.70 -6.77
CA GLN A 15 14.18 -3.94 -7.82
C GLN A 15 13.30 -5.09 -7.36
N PHE A 16 11.99 -4.95 -7.52
CA PHE A 16 11.04 -6.00 -7.18
C PHE A 16 9.86 -6.01 -8.15
N HIS A 17 9.29 -7.19 -8.35
CA HIS A 17 8.09 -7.44 -9.12
C HIS A 17 6.90 -7.68 -8.17
N ASP A 18 5.84 -6.90 -8.36
CA ASP A 18 4.59 -7.01 -7.63
C ASP A 18 3.50 -7.58 -8.55
N GLN A 19 2.75 -8.56 -8.04
CA GLN A 19 1.52 -9.07 -8.64
C GLN A 19 0.36 -8.86 -7.67
N TYR A 20 -0.72 -8.23 -8.10
CA TYR A 20 -1.89 -7.90 -7.28
C TYR A 20 -3.09 -8.75 -7.66
N PHE A 21 -3.80 -9.22 -6.64
CA PHE A 21 -4.87 -10.19 -6.78
C PHE A 21 -6.17 -9.67 -6.16
N ASP A 22 -7.28 -9.93 -6.84
CA ASP A 22 -8.64 -9.62 -6.36
C ASP A 22 -9.64 -10.55 -7.05
N THR A 23 -10.91 -10.52 -6.63
CA THR A 23 -12.00 -11.16 -7.38
C THR A 23 -12.35 -10.32 -8.61
N PRO A 24 -12.98 -10.91 -9.65
CA PRO A 24 -13.51 -10.15 -10.79
C PRO A 24 -14.50 -9.04 -10.39
N GLU A 25 -15.10 -9.17 -9.20
CA GLU A 25 -16.04 -8.22 -8.61
C GLU A 25 -15.36 -7.14 -7.75
N PHE A 26 -14.04 -7.20 -7.58
CA PHE A 26 -13.21 -6.25 -6.81
C PHE A 26 -13.46 -6.31 -5.29
N ASP A 27 -13.82 -7.48 -4.75
CA ASP A 27 -14.28 -7.62 -3.36
C ASP A 27 -13.24 -7.15 -2.32
N LEU A 28 -11.94 -7.30 -2.61
CA LEU A 28 -10.86 -6.85 -1.73
C LEU A 28 -10.60 -5.35 -1.85
N THR A 29 -10.35 -4.87 -3.07
CA THR A 29 -9.96 -3.46 -3.30
C THR A 29 -11.10 -2.49 -2.99
N LEU A 30 -12.37 -2.87 -3.19
CA LEU A 30 -13.52 -2.06 -2.76
C LEU A 30 -13.61 -1.93 -1.23
N ARG A 31 -12.91 -2.77 -0.48
CA ARG A 31 -12.79 -2.71 0.99
C ARG A 31 -11.40 -2.20 1.42
N ASP A 32 -10.74 -1.42 0.55
CA ASP A 32 -9.38 -0.87 0.73
C ASP A 32 -8.35 -1.93 1.17
N THR A 33 -8.58 -3.19 0.76
CA THR A 33 -7.75 -4.33 1.11
C THR A 33 -6.96 -4.76 -0.13
N TRP A 34 -5.64 -4.80 -0.02
CA TRP A 34 -4.75 -4.99 -1.16
C TRP A 34 -3.90 -6.23 -0.97
N LEU A 35 -4.26 -7.31 -1.67
CA LEU A 35 -3.50 -8.55 -1.70
C LEU A 35 -2.45 -8.47 -2.82
N ARG A 36 -1.19 -8.71 -2.47
CA ARG A 36 -0.11 -8.81 -3.45
C ARG A 36 0.85 -9.95 -3.17
N LYS A 37 1.54 -10.37 -4.23
CA LYS A 37 2.71 -11.24 -4.19
C LYS A 37 3.92 -10.43 -4.67
N ARG A 38 4.86 -10.17 -3.77
CA ARG A 38 6.10 -9.42 -4.04
C ARG A 38 7.28 -10.37 -4.01
N GLU A 39 8.01 -10.50 -5.11
CA GLU A 39 9.16 -11.43 -5.20
C GLU A 39 8.84 -12.84 -4.70
N GLY A 40 7.62 -13.32 -5.00
CA GLY A 40 7.15 -14.64 -4.58
C GLY A 40 6.55 -14.71 -3.16
N CYS A 41 6.68 -13.66 -2.34
CA CYS A 41 6.15 -13.59 -0.98
C CYS A 41 4.79 -12.88 -0.92
N TRP A 42 3.86 -13.42 -0.14
CA TRP A 42 2.52 -12.85 0.02
C TRP A 42 2.50 -11.72 1.05
N GLU A 43 1.81 -10.64 0.72
CA GLU A 43 1.58 -9.50 1.59
C GLU A 43 0.13 -9.02 1.43
N LEU A 44 -0.52 -8.65 2.54
CA LEU A 44 -1.86 -8.09 2.55
C LEU A 44 -1.85 -6.76 3.28
N LYS A 45 -2.27 -5.69 2.62
CA LYS A 45 -2.56 -4.41 3.26
C LYS A 45 -4.04 -4.36 3.63
N CYS A 46 -4.34 -4.09 4.88
CA CYS A 46 -5.69 -3.89 5.38
C CYS A 46 -5.85 -2.43 5.86
N PRO A 47 -7.00 -1.79 5.60
CA PRO A 47 -7.23 -0.44 6.09
C PRO A 47 -7.25 -0.46 7.62
N THR A 48 -6.84 0.65 8.22
CA THR A 48 -6.96 0.86 9.66
C THR A 48 -8.07 1.85 9.92
N ALA A 49 -8.69 1.80 11.11
CA ALA A 49 -9.72 2.75 11.47
C ALA A 49 -9.18 4.19 11.31
N PRO A 50 -9.97 5.11 10.72
CA PRO A 50 -9.58 6.50 10.64
C PRO A 50 -9.33 7.03 12.05
N LEU A 51 -8.24 7.75 12.23
CA LEU A 51 -8.08 8.59 13.41
C LEU A 51 -9.10 9.71 13.25
N GLY A 52 -9.87 10.02 14.29
CA GLY A 52 -10.71 11.21 14.28
C GLY A 52 -9.89 12.45 13.89
N GLU A 53 -10.54 13.48 13.35
CA GLU A 53 -9.91 14.71 12.85
C GLU A 53 -8.98 15.34 13.92
N GLN A 54 -7.68 15.04 13.85
CA GLN A 54 -6.70 15.49 14.85
C GLN A 54 -5.51 16.24 14.24
N CYS A 55 -5.21 16.08 12.94
CA CYS A 55 -4.26 16.95 12.22
C CYS A 55 -4.47 16.99 10.69
N GLU A 56 -4.06 18.07 10.03
CA GLU A 56 -4.13 18.23 8.56
C GLU A 56 -3.33 17.15 7.81
N ALA A 57 -2.19 16.73 8.36
CA ALA A 57 -1.38 15.64 7.80
C ALA A 57 -2.13 14.29 7.80
N ALA A 58 -3.04 14.05 8.75
CA ALA A 58 -3.84 12.82 8.80
C ALA A 58 -4.78 12.70 7.59
N ALA A 59 -5.22 13.81 7.01
CA ALA A 59 -6.08 13.80 5.83
C ALA A 59 -5.34 13.38 4.55
N LEU A 60 -4.01 13.57 4.50
CA LEU A 60 -3.17 13.22 3.35
C LEU A 60 -2.43 11.90 3.54
N CYS A 61 -2.38 11.36 4.76
CA CYS A 61 -1.68 10.12 5.07
C CYS A 61 -2.60 8.91 4.95
N THR A 62 -2.19 7.91 4.16
CA THR A 62 -2.81 6.58 4.15
C THR A 62 -2.18 5.68 5.20
N ARG A 63 -2.99 4.83 5.85
CA ARG A 63 -2.53 3.93 6.91
C ARG A 63 -3.03 2.51 6.71
N TYR A 64 -2.11 1.57 6.67
CA TYR A 64 -2.40 0.15 6.49
C TYR A 64 -1.78 -0.70 7.60
N LYS A 65 -2.49 -1.75 8.01
CA LYS A 65 -1.89 -2.90 8.69
C LYS A 65 -1.38 -3.87 7.62
N GLU A 66 -0.10 -4.19 7.66
CA GLU A 66 0.51 -5.18 6.76
C GLU A 66 0.55 -6.56 7.43
N ILE A 67 0.05 -7.58 6.72
CA ILE A 67 0.08 -8.98 7.13
C ILE A 67 0.95 -9.75 6.13
N THR A 68 1.91 -10.52 6.63
CA THR A 68 2.88 -11.29 5.83
C THR A 68 2.83 -12.80 6.09
N SER A 69 2.14 -13.21 7.16
CA SER A 69 1.85 -14.61 7.46
C SER A 69 0.78 -15.14 6.51
N LEU A 70 1.11 -16.15 5.70
CA LEU A 70 0.17 -16.70 4.71
C LEU A 70 -1.13 -17.22 5.37
N ALA A 71 -1.04 -17.82 6.55
CA ALA A 71 -2.21 -18.31 7.28
C ALA A 71 -3.14 -17.13 7.67
N ASP A 72 -2.58 -16.04 8.18
CA ASP A 72 -3.36 -14.86 8.57
C ASP A 72 -3.90 -14.10 7.35
N ILE A 73 -3.14 -14.07 6.25
CA ILE A 73 -3.60 -13.53 4.96
C ILE A 73 -4.83 -14.30 4.49
N GLN A 74 -4.78 -15.64 4.49
CA GLN A 74 -5.90 -16.48 4.03
C GLN A 74 -7.15 -16.29 4.89
N LEU A 75 -6.99 -16.25 6.21
CA LEU A 75 -8.10 -15.97 7.13
C LEU A 75 -8.70 -14.60 6.84
N ARG A 76 -7.86 -13.57 6.71
CA ARG A 76 -8.33 -12.20 6.50
C ARG A 76 -8.99 -12.00 5.13
N VAL A 77 -8.40 -12.53 4.06
CA VAL A 77 -8.99 -12.48 2.71
C VAL A 77 -10.33 -13.22 2.69
N GLN A 78 -10.41 -14.37 3.37
CA GLN A 78 -11.64 -15.11 3.50
C GLN A 78 -12.71 -14.27 4.22
N GLU A 79 -12.40 -13.62 5.33
CA GLU A 79 -13.34 -12.72 6.03
C GLU A 79 -13.86 -11.58 5.14
N VAL A 80 -12.98 -10.97 4.34
CA VAL A 80 -13.32 -9.82 3.48
C VAL A 80 -14.21 -10.25 2.31
N ILE A 81 -13.98 -11.43 1.72
CA ILE A 81 -14.79 -11.98 0.61
C ILE A 81 -16.11 -12.60 1.13
N LYS A 82 -16.10 -13.24 2.30
CA LYS A 82 -17.23 -13.98 2.89
C LYS A 82 -18.36 -13.14 3.47
N ASP A 83 -18.30 -11.83 3.28
CA ASP A 83 -19.51 -11.00 3.30
C ASP A 83 -20.57 -11.48 2.25
N ARG A 84 -20.25 -12.52 1.47
CA ARG A 84 -21.19 -13.43 0.78
C ARG A 84 -21.13 -14.85 1.40
N ASP A 85 -22.21 -15.25 2.08
CA ASP A 85 -22.49 -16.55 2.73
C ASP A 85 -21.75 -17.79 2.14
N THR A 86 -20.59 -18.17 2.70
CA THR A 86 -20.02 -19.52 2.47
C THR A 86 -19.23 -20.06 3.66
N GLU A 87 -19.40 -21.35 3.96
CA GLU A 87 -18.82 -22.06 5.09
C GLU A 87 -17.28 -22.09 5.12
N THR A 88 -16.72 -22.18 6.32
CA THR A 88 -15.28 -22.17 6.61
C THR A 88 -14.61 -23.45 6.15
N SER A 89 -13.71 -23.32 5.18
CA SER A 89 -12.87 -24.42 4.72
C SER A 89 -11.41 -24.19 5.14
N ALA A 90 -10.74 -25.27 5.54
CA ALA A 90 -9.35 -25.31 6.00
C ALA A 90 -8.35 -24.51 5.12
N SER A 91 -7.32 -23.97 5.77
CA SER A 91 -6.17 -23.30 5.16
C SER A 91 -5.46 -24.24 4.18
N LEU A 92 -5.22 -23.75 2.96
CA LEU A 92 -4.51 -24.48 1.92
C LEU A 92 -3.14 -23.82 1.75
N LEU A 93 -2.05 -24.52 2.06
CA LEU A 93 -0.70 -23.94 2.03
C LEU A 93 -0.13 -23.72 0.61
N ASP A 94 -0.85 -24.09 -0.44
CA ASP A 94 -0.45 -23.89 -1.83
C ASP A 94 -1.40 -22.96 -2.60
N GLU A 95 -1.00 -22.51 -3.79
CA GLU A 95 -1.72 -21.52 -4.59
C GLU A 95 -3.14 -21.92 -5.01
N ARG A 96 -3.60 -23.15 -4.73
CA ARG A 96 -4.99 -23.54 -4.97
C ARG A 96 -5.98 -22.67 -4.20
N TRP A 97 -5.56 -22.03 -3.10
CA TRP A 97 -6.40 -21.08 -2.37
C TRP A 97 -6.87 -19.91 -3.23
N LEU A 98 -6.06 -19.44 -4.19
CA LEU A 98 -6.44 -18.38 -5.14
C LEU A 98 -7.65 -18.82 -5.98
N SER A 99 -7.55 -19.99 -6.60
CA SER A 99 -8.64 -20.54 -7.42
C SER A 99 -9.92 -20.78 -6.62
N LYS A 100 -9.78 -21.22 -5.35
CA LYS A 100 -10.91 -21.47 -4.46
C LYS A 100 -11.66 -20.19 -4.07
N MET A 101 -10.92 -19.09 -3.92
CA MET A 101 -11.47 -17.78 -3.58
C MET A 101 -11.77 -16.92 -4.81
N ASN A 102 -11.68 -17.50 -6.02
CA ASN A 102 -11.85 -16.80 -7.30
C ASN A 102 -10.93 -15.56 -7.44
N LEU A 103 -9.72 -15.62 -6.88
CA LEU A 103 -8.74 -14.55 -6.97
C LEU A 103 -7.94 -14.65 -8.27
N VAL A 104 -7.89 -13.56 -9.01
CA VAL A 104 -7.16 -13.44 -10.27
C VAL A 104 -6.13 -12.32 -10.18
N CYS A 105 -4.98 -12.49 -10.84
CA CYS A 105 -4.02 -11.40 -10.97
C CYS A 105 -4.63 -10.32 -11.88
N PHE A 106 -4.85 -9.12 -11.34
CA PHE A 106 -5.42 -8.00 -12.10
C PHE A 106 -4.39 -6.93 -12.45
N ALA A 107 -3.25 -6.89 -11.75
CA ALA A 107 -2.19 -5.95 -12.02
C ALA A 107 -0.83 -6.56 -11.71
N GLU A 108 0.15 -6.32 -12.57
CA GLU A 108 1.54 -6.68 -12.31
C GLU A 108 2.47 -5.61 -12.86
N PHE A 109 3.52 -5.30 -12.09
CA PHE A 109 4.53 -4.34 -12.51
C PHE A 109 5.80 -4.48 -11.68
N THR A 110 6.92 -4.11 -12.29
CA THR A 110 8.21 -4.02 -11.64
C THR A 110 8.47 -2.59 -11.17
N THR A 111 9.00 -2.46 -9.95
CA THR A 111 9.45 -1.18 -9.38
C THR A 111 10.94 -1.24 -9.11
N VAL A 112 11.67 -0.20 -9.54
CA VAL A 112 13.01 0.12 -9.04
C VAL A 112 12.86 1.16 -7.94
N ARG A 113 13.24 0.80 -6.72
CA ARG A 113 13.12 1.64 -5.51
C ARG A 113 14.48 2.10 -5.06
N ARG A 114 14.62 3.40 -4.79
CA ARG A 114 15.75 3.95 -4.06
C ARG A 114 15.30 4.46 -2.71
N SER A 115 15.83 3.86 -1.65
CA SER A 115 15.42 4.14 -0.27
C SER A 115 16.41 5.06 0.42
N TYR A 116 15.88 5.98 1.22
CA TYR A 116 16.62 6.90 2.06
C TYR A 116 16.06 6.88 3.49
N ARG A 117 16.89 7.29 4.46
CA ARG A 117 16.47 7.49 5.84
C ARG A 117 16.82 8.89 6.32
N LEU A 118 15.82 9.58 6.85
CA LEU A 118 15.99 10.82 7.60
C LEU A 118 16.34 10.45 9.04
N GLN A 119 17.62 10.57 9.39
CA GLN A 119 18.15 9.99 10.63
C GLN A 119 17.60 10.66 11.90
N GLN A 120 17.26 11.95 11.87
CA GLN A 120 16.76 12.67 13.05
C GLN A 120 15.28 12.37 13.32
N GLU A 121 14.55 11.94 12.29
CA GLU A 121 13.10 11.77 12.28
C GLU A 121 12.70 10.30 12.27
N GLY A 122 13.63 9.38 11.98
CA GLY A 122 13.32 7.96 11.86
C GLY A 122 12.34 7.63 10.73
N VAL A 123 12.30 8.48 9.70
CA VAL A 123 11.40 8.39 8.54
C VAL A 123 12.15 7.76 7.37
N LYS A 124 11.47 6.86 6.64
CA LYS A 124 11.97 6.28 5.39
C LYS A 124 11.35 7.03 4.21
N ILE A 125 12.18 7.32 3.22
CA ILE A 125 11.73 7.89 1.94
C ILE A 125 12.06 6.88 0.85
N ASP A 126 11.05 6.48 0.10
CA ASP A 126 11.22 5.63 -1.05
C ASP A 126 10.93 6.41 -2.32
N LEU A 127 11.90 6.43 -3.24
CA LEU A 127 11.72 6.95 -4.59
C LEU A 127 11.56 5.77 -5.53
N ASP A 128 10.35 5.62 -6.05
CA ASP A 128 9.96 4.51 -6.89
C ASP A 128 9.91 4.93 -8.36
N GLN A 129 10.40 4.05 -9.22
CA GLN A 129 10.19 4.08 -10.66
C GLN A 129 9.50 2.77 -11.06
N ALA A 130 8.27 2.84 -11.54
CA ALA A 130 7.59 1.71 -12.14
C ALA A 130 7.97 1.55 -13.63
N ASP A 131 7.86 0.32 -14.13
CA ASP A 131 8.13 -0.05 -15.53
C ASP A 131 7.10 0.44 -16.54
N PHE A 132 6.02 1.08 -16.07
CA PHE A 132 5.01 1.75 -16.90
C PHE A 132 5.20 3.29 -16.96
N ASP A 133 6.44 3.75 -16.84
CA ASP A 133 6.87 5.16 -16.96
C ASP A 133 6.26 6.11 -15.91
N TYR A 134 6.08 5.62 -14.68
CA TYR A 134 5.61 6.44 -13.56
C TYR A 134 6.60 6.44 -12.39
N SER A 135 6.87 7.63 -11.84
CA SER A 135 7.73 7.79 -10.67
C SER A 135 6.97 8.47 -9.54
N VAL A 136 7.15 7.99 -8.31
CA VAL A 136 6.53 8.58 -7.12
C VAL A 136 7.46 8.47 -5.92
N GLY A 137 7.34 9.42 -4.99
CA GLY A 137 8.04 9.39 -3.72
C GLY A 137 7.07 9.11 -2.58
N GLU A 138 7.41 8.18 -1.70
CA GLU A 138 6.64 7.85 -0.49
C GLU A 138 7.46 8.25 0.76
N VAL A 139 6.81 8.95 1.70
CA VAL A 139 7.37 9.26 3.03
C VAL A 139 6.65 8.36 4.02
N GLU A 140 7.35 7.38 4.59
CA GLU A 140 6.75 6.31 5.37
C GLU A 140 7.38 6.14 6.75
N VAL A 141 6.55 5.74 7.71
CA VAL A 141 6.95 5.35 9.05
C VAL A 141 6.25 4.03 9.38
N ILE A 142 7.05 2.99 9.66
CA ILE A 142 6.54 1.71 10.14
C ILE A 142 6.40 1.79 11.65
N VAL A 143 5.20 1.50 12.15
CA VAL A 143 4.87 1.47 13.57
C VAL A 143 4.54 0.03 13.96
N PRO A 144 5.14 -0.53 15.03
CA PRO A 144 4.75 -1.85 15.51
C PRO A 144 3.30 -1.86 15.99
N GLU A 145 2.68 -3.03 16.07
CA GLU A 145 1.32 -3.16 16.59
C GLU A 145 1.21 -2.59 18.01
N GLY A 146 0.20 -1.75 18.24
CA GLY A 146 0.02 -0.99 19.49
C GLY A 146 0.98 0.19 19.67
N GLY A 147 1.81 0.52 18.69
CA GLY A 147 2.72 1.66 18.74
C GLY A 147 2.05 3.01 18.50
N ASP A 148 2.82 4.09 18.69
CA ASP A 148 2.35 5.46 18.62
C ASP A 148 2.22 5.95 17.17
N VAL A 149 0.98 5.93 16.67
CA VAL A 149 0.62 6.40 15.34
C VAL A 149 0.66 7.93 15.25
N GLN A 150 0.32 8.64 16.33
CA GLN A 150 0.30 10.10 16.32
C GLN A 150 1.73 10.64 16.16
N SER A 151 2.68 10.08 16.90
CA SER A 151 4.10 10.39 16.72
C SER A 151 4.59 10.06 15.30
N ALA A 152 4.07 9.01 14.66
CA ALA A 152 4.41 8.70 13.28
C ALA A 152 3.92 9.76 12.29
N LEU A 153 2.68 10.25 12.45
CA LEU A 153 2.12 11.32 11.62
C LEU A 153 2.91 12.62 11.75
N GLU A 154 3.25 13.03 12.98
CA GLU A 154 4.06 14.23 13.23
C GLU A 154 5.44 14.14 12.58
N ARG A 155 6.06 12.96 12.61
CA ARG A 155 7.37 12.72 11.96
C ARG A 155 7.26 12.79 10.43
N ILE A 156 6.18 12.27 9.85
CA ILE A 156 5.91 12.39 8.41
C ILE A 156 5.72 13.86 8.03
N GLU A 157 4.94 14.61 8.79
CA GLU A 157 4.70 16.04 8.56
C GLU A 157 6.00 16.85 8.63
N GLN A 158 6.80 16.64 9.68
CA GLN A 158 8.10 17.30 9.82
C GLN A 158 9.05 16.95 8.67
N ALA A 159 9.08 15.69 8.24
CA ALA A 159 9.88 15.26 7.10
C ALA A 159 9.40 15.94 5.81
N ALA A 160 8.09 15.98 5.56
CA ALA A 160 7.50 16.65 4.40
C ALA A 160 7.89 18.13 4.34
N GLN A 161 7.75 18.86 5.46
CA GLN A 161 8.15 20.26 5.58
C GLN A 161 9.65 20.46 5.29
N LYS A 162 10.52 19.61 5.85
CA LYS A 162 11.98 19.67 5.63
C LYS A 162 12.39 19.42 4.19
N LEU A 163 11.60 18.65 3.46
CA LEU A 163 11.76 18.36 2.03
C LEU A 163 11.11 19.43 1.13
N GLY A 164 10.39 20.40 1.71
CA GLY A 164 9.64 21.42 0.98
C GLY A 164 8.39 20.87 0.29
N LEU A 165 7.84 19.76 0.78
CA LEU A 165 6.59 19.18 0.30
C LEU A 165 5.42 19.89 1.00
N ASN A 166 4.97 20.99 0.41
CA ASN A 166 3.89 21.82 0.94
C ASN A 166 2.57 21.55 0.18
N GLY A 167 2.27 20.28 -0.07
CA GLY A 167 1.21 19.89 -1.00
C GLY A 167 -0.16 19.76 -0.33
N ASP A 168 -1.09 20.66 -0.66
CA ASP A 168 -2.52 20.51 -0.37
C ASP A 168 -3.20 19.41 -1.20
N LYS A 169 -2.44 18.75 -2.10
CA LYS A 169 -2.96 17.82 -3.09
C LYS A 169 -2.30 16.45 -2.96
N ARG A 170 -3.14 15.44 -2.73
CA ARG A 170 -2.76 14.02 -2.84
C ARG A 170 -2.25 13.74 -4.26
N ILE A 171 -1.06 13.16 -4.34
CA ILE A 171 -0.50 12.66 -5.61
C ILE A 171 -0.99 11.24 -5.82
N GLU A 172 -1.21 10.87 -7.08
CA GLU A 172 -1.63 9.52 -7.46
C GLU A 172 -0.55 8.50 -7.10
N GLY A 173 -0.96 7.38 -6.49
CA GLY A 173 -0.08 6.24 -6.28
C GLY A 173 0.19 5.49 -7.58
N LYS A 174 1.13 4.53 -7.51
CA LYS A 174 1.45 3.65 -8.65
C LYS A 174 0.21 2.88 -9.14
N MET A 175 -0.57 2.35 -8.20
CA MET A 175 -1.77 1.55 -8.51
C MET A 175 -2.87 2.42 -9.15
N ASP A 176 -3.04 3.66 -8.69
CA ASP A 176 -3.98 4.62 -9.27
C ASP A 176 -3.70 4.83 -10.75
N VAL A 177 -2.43 5.11 -11.10
CA VAL A 177 -2.00 5.34 -12.48
C VAL A 177 -2.13 4.07 -13.32
N TYR A 178 -1.75 2.92 -12.75
CA TYR A 178 -1.89 1.63 -13.43
C TYR A 178 -3.37 1.33 -13.77
N LEU A 179 -4.28 1.44 -12.78
CA LEU A 179 -5.70 1.18 -12.97
C LEU A 179 -6.34 2.16 -13.96
N LYS A 180 -6.02 3.46 -13.89
CA LYS A 180 -6.52 4.45 -14.86
C LYS A 180 -6.22 4.05 -16.30
N LYS A 181 -5.01 3.52 -16.53
CA LYS A 181 -4.51 3.16 -17.87
C LYS A 181 -5.00 1.80 -18.34
N HIS A 182 -5.00 0.81 -17.46
CA HIS A 182 -5.18 -0.61 -17.83
C HIS A 182 -6.55 -1.17 -17.42
N HIS A 183 -7.17 -0.65 -16.35
CA HIS A 183 -8.43 -1.14 -15.80
C HIS A 183 -9.36 0.02 -15.40
N PRO A 184 -9.78 0.89 -16.35
CA PRO A 184 -10.51 2.12 -16.03
C PRO A 184 -11.86 1.87 -15.33
N GLN A 185 -12.52 0.74 -15.58
CA GLN A 185 -13.74 0.37 -14.87
C GLN A 185 -13.49 0.09 -13.37
N HIS A 186 -12.39 -0.59 -13.06
CA HIS A 186 -11.96 -0.83 -11.69
C HIS A 186 -11.60 0.47 -11.01
N TYR A 187 -10.78 1.30 -11.68
CA TYR A 187 -10.43 2.64 -11.20
C TYR A 187 -11.66 3.49 -10.84
N MET A 188 -12.64 3.58 -11.75
CA MET A 188 -13.84 4.39 -11.52
C MET A 188 -14.66 3.93 -10.32
N LYS A 189 -14.77 2.61 -10.09
CA LYS A 189 -15.47 2.07 -8.91
C LYS A 189 -14.75 2.43 -7.62
N LEU A 190 -13.42 2.33 -7.59
CA LEU A 190 -12.66 2.70 -6.40
C LEU A 190 -12.78 4.20 -6.08
N VAL A 191 -12.82 5.06 -7.11
CA VAL A 191 -13.08 6.50 -6.94
C VAL A 191 -14.50 6.76 -6.43
N SER A 192 -15.52 6.07 -6.97
CA SER A 192 -16.90 6.28 -6.52
C SER A 192 -17.13 5.85 -5.07
N GLU A 193 -16.39 4.83 -4.60
CA GLU A 193 -16.40 4.37 -3.21
C GLU A 193 -15.41 5.12 -2.31
N HIS A 194 -14.77 6.19 -2.80
CA HIS A 194 -13.82 7.02 -2.05
C HIS A 194 -12.61 6.25 -1.48
N ILE A 195 -12.20 5.18 -2.16
CA ILE A 195 -11.00 4.39 -1.82
C ILE A 195 -9.74 5.06 -2.40
N LEU A 196 -9.82 5.55 -3.64
CA LEU A 196 -8.76 6.30 -4.33
C LEU A 196 -9.06 7.80 -4.39
#